data_AF-A0A4Q5UNS8-F1
#
_entry.id   AF-A0A4Q5UNS8-F1
#
_cell.length_a   1.000
_cell.length_b   1.000
_cell.length_c   1.000
_cell.angle_alpha   90.00
_cell.angle_beta   90.00
_cell.angle_gamma   90.00
#
_symmetry.space_group_name_H-M   'P 1'
#
loop_
_entity.id
_entity.type
_entity.pdbx_description
1 polymer ?
#
loop_
_entity_poly.entity_id
_entity_poly.type
_entity_poly.pdbx_seq_one_letter_code
_entity_poly.pdbx_strand_id
1 'polypeptide(L)' 'MEAVRKIVEHTTNPLTIELPEEFTNRKVEVIILPVDEKEEPKKKYNFSDLVGKLQWKGDAVAEQRKLRDEWD' A
#
# COMPACT_ATOMS: atom_id res chain seq x y z
N MET A 1 -27.96 -12.00 9.77
CA MET A 1 -27.35 -12.37 8.47
C MET A 1 -25.87 -12.57 8.72
N GLU A 2 -25.37 -13.80 8.60
CA GLU A 2 -23.94 -14.10 8.74
C GLU A 2 -23.34 -14.12 7.33
N ALA A 3 -22.31 -13.30 7.10
CA ALA A 3 -21.63 -13.19 5.82
C ALA A 3 -20.13 -13.39 6.04
N VAL A 4 -19.53 -14.31 5.29
CA VAL A 4 -18.07 -14.53 5.29
C VAL A 4 -17.46 -13.67 4.21
N ARG A 5 -16.56 -12.74 4.59
CA ARG A 5 -15.79 -11.93 3.65
C ARG A 5 -14.38 -12.49 3.52
N LYS A 6 -13.99 -12.84 2.29
CA LYS A 6 -12.62 -13.25 1.95
C LYS A 6 -12.11 -12.36 0.81
N ILE A 7 -10.93 -11.76 1.00
CA ILE A 7 -10.23 -10.99 -0.04
C ILE A 7 -9.17 -11.91 -0.62
N VAL A 8 -9.14 -12.05 -1.94
CA VAL A 8 -8.20 -12.94 -2.64
C VAL A 8 -7.60 -12.15 -3.81
N GLU A 9 -6.27 -12.13 -3.89
CA GLU A 9 -5.57 -11.62 -5.06
C GLU A 9 -5.69 -12.62 -6.20
N HIS A 10 -6.10 -12.12 -7.36
CA HIS A 10 -6.41 -12.97 -8.50
C HIS A 10 -5.80 -12.40 -9.77
N THR A 11 -4.78 -13.08 -10.28
CA THR A 11 -3.98 -12.61 -11.42
C THR A 11 -4.43 -13.22 -12.75
N THR A 12 -4.58 -14.54 -12.86
CA THR A 12 -4.85 -15.18 -14.17
C THR A 12 -5.46 -16.58 -14.16
N ASN A 13 -5.43 -17.31 -13.04
CA ASN A 13 -5.99 -18.68 -12.97
C ASN A 13 -7.51 -18.64 -12.71
N PRO A 14 -8.29 -19.72 -12.82
CA PRO A 14 -9.68 -19.71 -12.37
C PRO A 14 -9.78 -19.66 -10.83
N LEU A 15 -10.76 -18.92 -10.29
CA LEU A 15 -10.98 -18.78 -8.84
C LEU A 15 -11.83 -19.94 -8.32
N THR A 16 -11.26 -20.79 -7.45
CA THR A 16 -12.00 -21.82 -6.72
C THR A 16 -12.39 -21.29 -5.34
N ILE A 17 -13.69 -21.27 -5.03
CA ILE A 17 -14.22 -20.85 -3.72
C ILE A 17 -14.73 -22.09 -2.99
N GLU A 18 -14.08 -22.43 -1.88
CA GLU A 18 -14.55 -23.49 -0.98
C GLU A 18 -15.56 -22.89 0.00
N LEU A 19 -16.75 -23.48 0.05
CA LEU A 19 -17.80 -23.07 0.98
C LEU A 19 -17.62 -23.82 2.30
N PRO A 20 -17.63 -23.12 3.45
CA PRO A 20 -17.61 -23.76 4.76
C PRO A 20 -18.79 -24.71 5.00
N GLU A 21 -18.61 -25.70 5.88
CA GLU A 21 -19.60 -26.75 6.16
C GLU A 21 -20.93 -26.17 6.69
N GLU A 22 -20.92 -24.99 7.32
CA GLU A 22 -22.12 -24.35 7.84
C GLU A 22 -23.12 -23.93 6.74
N PHE A 23 -22.68 -23.93 5.48
CA PHE A 23 -23.49 -23.62 4.30
C PHE A 23 -23.98 -24.86 3.54
N THR A 24 -23.65 -26.08 3.99
CA THR A 24 -24.15 -27.32 3.37
C THR A 24 -25.68 -27.40 3.42
N ASN A 25 -26.30 -27.83 2.32
CA ASN A 25 -27.76 -27.93 2.14
C ASN A 25 -28.54 -26.61 2.26
N ARG A 26 -27.87 -25.46 2.10
CA ARG A 26 -28.52 -24.13 2.10
C ARG A 26 -28.42 -23.50 0.71
N LYS A 27 -29.39 -22.64 0.37
CA LYS A 27 -29.25 -21.75 -0.79
C LYS A 27 -28.31 -20.61 -0.42
N VAL A 28 -27.26 -20.41 -1.22
CA VAL A 28 -26.22 -19.41 -0.97
C VAL A 28 -26.18 -18.43 -2.14
N GLU A 29 -26.07 -17.14 -1.83
CA GLU A 29 -25.78 -16.08 -2.80
C GLU A 29 -24.30 -15.70 -2.66
N VAL A 30 -23.58 -15.65 -3.79
CA VAL A 30 -22.16 -15.29 -3.83
C VAL A 30 -22.03 -13.92 -4.50
N ILE A 31 -21.42 -12.97 -3.80
CA ILE A 31 -21.18 -11.62 -4.30
C ILE A 31 -19.67 -11.43 -4.47
N ILE A 32 -19.23 -11.13 -5.70
CA ILE A 32 -17.83 -10.84 -6.03
C ILE A 32 -17.73 -9.34 -6.32
N LEU A 33 -16.85 -8.66 -5.60
CA LEU A 33 -16.61 -7.23 -5.76
C LEU A 33 -15.12 -6.99 -5.96
N PRO A 34 -14.71 -6.14 -6.91
CA PRO A 34 -13.34 -5.65 -6.94
C PRO A 34 -13.06 -4.89 -5.64
N VAL A 35 -11.89 -5.10 -5.08
CA VAL A 35 -11.43 -4.36 -3.91
C VAL A 35 -10.27 -3.51 -4.38
N ASP A 36 -10.39 -2.20 -4.23
CA ASP A 36 -9.25 -1.32 -4.42
C ASP A 36 -8.19 -1.67 -3.37
N GLU A 37 -6.95 -1.88 -3.81
CA GLU A 37 -5.84 -1.94 -2.88
C GLU A 37 -5.87 -0.65 -2.07
N LYS A 38 -6.01 -0.77 -0.75
CA LYS A 38 -5.63 0.34 0.12
C LYS A 38 -4.17 0.59 -0.20
N GLU A 39 -3.85 1.77 -0.75
CA GLU A 39 -2.46 2.17 -0.95
C GLU A 39 -1.71 1.83 0.32
N GLU A 40 -0.83 0.83 0.27
CA GLU A 40 0.08 0.60 1.37
C GLU A 40 0.78 1.94 1.59
N PRO A 41 0.86 2.44 2.84
CA PRO A 41 1.52 3.71 3.08
C PRO A 41 2.89 3.62 2.45
N LYS A 42 3.12 4.44 1.40
CA LYS A 42 4.34 4.43 0.60
C LYS A 42 5.52 4.30 1.57
N LYS A 43 6.29 3.22 1.44
CA LYS A 43 7.41 2.93 2.34
C LYS A 43 8.19 4.22 2.53
N LYS A 44 8.22 4.73 3.77
CA LYS A 44 9.00 5.93 4.10
C LYS A 44 10.44 5.67 3.67
N TYR A 45 10.94 6.50 2.75
CA TYR A 45 12.31 6.36 2.28
C TYR A 45 13.26 6.54 3.48
N ASN A 46 14.10 5.53 3.72
CA ASN A 46 15.02 5.53 4.85
C ASN A 46 16.34 6.17 4.43
N PHE A 47 16.65 7.34 4.99
CA PHE A 47 17.90 8.07 4.71
C PHE A 47 19.10 7.58 5.53
N SER A 48 18.96 6.56 6.39
CA SER A 48 20.05 6.04 7.23
C SER A 48 21.30 5.66 6.43
N ASP A 49 21.13 5.16 5.21
CA ASP A 49 22.25 4.75 4.35
C ASP A 49 23.08 5.92 3.81
N LEU A 50 22.59 7.15 3.93
CA LEU A 50 23.24 8.38 3.45
C LEU A 50 23.91 9.19 4.59
N VAL A 51 23.58 8.87 5.85
CA VAL A 51 24.13 9.57 7.02
C VAL A 51 25.65 9.40 7.05
N GLY A 52 26.38 10.52 7.10
CA GLY A 52 27.83 10.55 7.18
C GLY A 52 28.57 10.18 5.89
N LYS A 53 27.87 9.74 4.83
CA LYS A 53 28.48 9.44 3.52
C LYS A 53 28.54 10.65 2.61
N LEU A 54 27.68 11.64 2.84
CA LEU A 54 27.65 12.87 2.07
C LEU A 54 28.42 13.98 2.82
N GLN A 55 29.50 14.46 2.22
CA GLN A 55 30.13 15.72 2.64
C GLN A 55 29.62 16.85 1.75
N TRP A 56 29.00 17.84 2.38
CA TRP A 56 28.61 19.07 1.69
C TRP A 56 29.84 19.86 1.26
N LYS A 57 29.86 20.31 0.00
CA LYS A 57 30.90 21.20 -0.53
C LYS A 57 30.27 22.55 -0.86
N GLY A 58 30.66 23.59 -0.14
CA GLY A 58 30.13 24.94 -0.30
C GLY A 58 29.52 25.50 0.99
N ASP A 59 28.86 26.65 0.88
CA ASP A 59 28.16 27.29 2.00
C ASP A 59 26.73 26.76 2.09
N ALA A 60 26.48 25.89 3.06
CA ALA A 60 25.16 25.31 3.28
C ALA A 60 24.09 26.36 3.64
N VAL A 61 24.49 27.46 4.31
CA VAL A 61 23.55 28.50 4.76
C VAL A 61 23.14 29.38 3.57
N ALA A 62 24.08 29.68 2.66
CA ALA A 62 23.78 30.42 1.44
C ALA A 62 22.76 29.67 0.56
N GLU A 63 22.97 28.37 0.32
CA GLU A 63 22.05 27.56 -0.49
C GLU A 63 20.69 27.37 0.20
N GLN A 64 20.66 27.21 1.52
CA GLN A 64 19.40 27.17 2.27
C GLN A 64 18.59 28.47 2.13
N ARG A 65 19.24 29.63 2.21
CA ARG A 65 18.58 30.93 2.03
C ARG A 65 18.03 31.07 0.63
N LYS A 66 18.84 30.74 -0.38
CA LYS A 66 18.43 30.78 -1.78
C LYS A 66 17.16 29.98 -2.05
N LEU A 67 17.12 28.72 -1.58
CA LEU A 67 15.94 27.85 -1.77
C LEU A 67 14.69 28.37 -1.06
N ARG A 68 14.84 29.01 0.11
CA ARG A 68 13.71 29.62 0.83
C ARG A 68 13.20 30.85 0.08
N ASP A 69 14.11 31.72 -0.35
CA ASP A 69 13.76 32.96 -1.02
C ASP A 69 13.17 32.70 -2.43
N GLU A 70 13.35 31.50 -2.99
CA GLU A 70 12.70 31.03 -4.23
C GLU A 70 11.22 30.63 -4.03
N TRP A 71 10.78 30.38 -2.79
CA TRP A 71 9.42 29.96 -2.46
C TRP A 71 8.55 31.09 -1.89
N ASP A 72 9.16 32.23 -1.57
CA ASP A 72 8.48 33.49 -1.21
C ASP A 72 8.04 34.27 -2.46
#